data_AF-A0A7K0CRE1-F1
#
_entry.id   AF-A0A7K0CRE1-F1
#
_cell.length_a   1.000
_cell.length_b   1.000
_cell.length_c   1.000
_cell.angle_alpha   90.00
_cell.angle_beta   90.00
_cell.angle_gamma   90.00
#
_symmetry.space_group_name_H-M   'P 1'
#
loop_
_entity.id
_entity.type
_entity.pdbx_description
1 polymer ?
#
loop_
_entity_poly.entity_id
_entity_poly.type
_entity_poly.pdbx_seq_one_letter_code
_entity_poly.pdbx_strand_id
1 'polypeptide(L)'
;MSETGTTHTEAARQRLALRQTALLSALVAGTPVPEGFDGARLRVQSRALAAKRADVVAKVAPELPEILGADYRRRFLEYAARRPMTGGYRHDALAFARHLLDAGRPADPGARRELAQWWRERRSPAPHRTRELLRRARGVLGRGAR
;
A
#
# COMPACT_ATOMS: atom_id res chain seq x y z
N MET A 1 36.43 -15.12 30.58
CA MET A 1 35.73 -13.83 30.84
C MET A 1 35.10 -13.19 29.59
N SER A 2 35.19 -13.78 28.39
CA SER A 2 34.68 -13.14 27.14
C SER A 2 33.24 -13.54 26.75
N GLU A 3 32.69 -14.61 27.32
CA GLU A 3 31.37 -15.14 26.95
C GLU A 3 30.20 -14.30 27.49
N THR A 4 30.32 -13.80 28.73
CA THR A 4 29.31 -12.94 29.38
C THR A 4 29.16 -11.56 28.74
N GLY A 5 30.23 -11.00 28.15
CA GLY A 5 30.18 -9.71 27.45
C GLY A 5 29.42 -9.76 26.12
N THR A 6 29.53 -10.88 25.40
CA THR A 6 28.79 -11.15 24.15
C THR A 6 27.30 -11.26 24.43
N THR A 7 26.91 -12.04 25.44
CA THR A 7 25.50 -12.20 25.84
C THR A 7 24.85 -10.88 26.28
N HIS A 8 25.57 -10.02 27.00
CA HIS A 8 25.04 -8.72 27.41
C HIS A 8 24.79 -7.78 26.21
N THR A 9 25.71 -7.78 25.24
CA THR A 9 25.59 -6.98 24.02
C THR A 9 24.45 -7.46 23.14
N GLU A 10 24.26 -8.78 23.02
CA GLU A 10 23.13 -9.38 22.30
C GLU A 10 21.79 -9.02 22.93
N ALA A 11 21.69 -9.11 24.26
CA ALA A 11 20.49 -8.70 24.99
C ALA A 11 20.20 -7.19 24.79
N ALA A 12 21.23 -6.34 24.76
CA ALA A 12 21.06 -4.92 24.45
C ALA A 12 20.56 -4.67 23.02
N ARG A 13 21.12 -5.38 22.03
CA ARG A 13 20.68 -5.30 20.62
C ARG A 13 19.23 -5.75 20.47
N GLN A 14 18.83 -6.82 21.14
CA GLN A 14 17.45 -7.31 21.10
C GLN A 14 16.48 -6.28 21.68
N ARG A 15 16.80 -5.67 22.83
CA ARG A 15 15.99 -4.59 23.41
C ARG A 15 15.85 -3.39 22.47
N LEU A 16 16.95 -2.99 21.81
CA LEU A 16 16.93 -1.91 20.82
C LEU A 16 16.04 -2.25 19.63
N ALA A 17 16.19 -3.45 19.06
CA ALA A 17 15.40 -3.90 17.92
C ALA A 17 13.90 -3.93 18.25
N LEU A 18 13.52 -4.39 19.44
CA LEU A 18 12.13 -4.37 19.93
C LEU A 18 11.60 -2.93 20.04
N ARG A 19 12.37 -2.00 20.62
CA ARG A 19 11.97 -0.59 20.73
C ARG A 19 11.86 0.10 19.37
N GLN A 20 12.77 -0.16 18.44
CA GLN A 20 12.71 0.36 17.07
C GLN A 20 11.49 -0.18 16.33
N THR A 21 11.19 -1.47 16.49
CA THR A 21 10.00 -2.09 15.89
C THR A 21 8.73 -1.46 16.45
N ALA A 22 8.63 -1.32 17.78
CA ALA A 22 7.49 -0.68 18.42
C ALA A 22 7.29 0.77 17.95
N LEU A 23 8.39 1.53 17.80
CA LEU A 23 8.35 2.90 17.28
C LEU A 23 7.85 2.95 15.82
N LEU A 24 8.39 2.10 14.95
CA LEU A 24 7.97 2.03 13.56
C LEU A 24 6.51 1.58 13.43
N SER A 25 6.09 0.58 14.21
CA SER A 25 4.70 0.14 14.29
C SER A 25 3.76 1.26 14.75
N ALA A 26 4.17 2.07 15.74
CA ALA A 26 3.35 3.20 16.19
C ALA A 26 3.21 4.26 15.09
N LEU A 27 4.30 4.55 14.39
CA LEU A 27 4.32 5.52 13.29
C LEU A 27 3.44 5.11 12.11
N VAL A 28 3.50 3.83 11.69
CA VAL A 28 2.97 3.39 10.39
C VAL A 28 1.74 2.49 10.46
N ALA A 29 1.47 1.89 11.62
CA ALA A 29 0.36 0.98 11.84
C ALA A 29 -0.61 1.45 12.95
N GLY A 30 -0.31 2.56 13.62
CA GLY A 30 -1.17 3.12 14.66
C GLY A 30 -1.21 2.28 15.94
N THR A 31 -0.15 1.51 16.23
CA THR A 31 -0.01 0.81 17.50
C THR A 31 0.21 1.80 18.65
N PRO A 32 0.03 1.40 19.92
CA PRO A 32 0.28 2.27 21.06
C PRO A 32 1.66 2.93 21.03
N VAL A 33 1.74 4.14 21.59
CA VAL A 33 2.99 4.90 21.71
C VAL A 33 3.94 4.15 22.64
N PRO A 34 5.17 3.82 22.20
CA PRO A 34 6.15 3.19 23.07
C PRO A 34 6.56 4.12 24.21
N GLU A 35 6.90 3.53 25.35
CA GLU A 35 7.39 4.26 26.53
C GLU A 35 8.57 5.19 26.18
N GLY A 36 8.57 6.39 26.76
CA GLY A 36 9.61 7.40 26.57
C GLY A 36 9.46 8.25 25.31
N PHE A 37 8.43 8.02 24.48
CA PHE A 37 8.12 8.88 23.35
C PHE A 37 6.94 9.81 23.61
N ASP A 38 7.05 11.04 23.10
CA ASP A 38 5.97 12.01 23.10
C ASP A 38 4.90 11.60 22.07
N GLY A 39 3.73 11.21 22.58
CA GLY A 39 2.60 10.78 21.76
C GLY A 39 2.05 11.87 20.84
N ALA A 40 2.13 13.16 21.21
CA ALA A 40 1.69 14.26 20.36
C ALA A 40 2.64 14.44 19.17
N ARG A 41 3.96 14.41 19.40
CA ARG A 41 4.96 14.46 18.32
C ARG A 41 4.84 13.27 17.38
N LEU A 42 4.62 12.08 17.93
CA LEU A 42 4.39 10.88 17.12
C LEU A 42 3.17 11.02 16.20
N ARG A 43 2.05 11.54 16.71
CA ARG A 43 0.85 11.77 15.88
C ARG A 43 1.11 12.73 14.72
N VAL A 44 1.90 13.78 14.94
CA VAL A 44 2.31 14.72 13.86
C VAL A 44 3.09 13.97 12.79
N GLN A 45 4.07 13.16 13.19
CA GLN A 45 4.90 12.39 12.26
C GLN A 45 4.09 11.32 11.51
N SER A 46 3.23 10.56 12.20
CA SER A 46 2.32 9.59 11.56
C SER A 46 1.43 10.26 10.51
N ARG A 47 0.88 11.44 10.81
CA ARG A 47 0.06 12.20 9.86
C ARG A 47 0.90 12.68 8.67
N ALA A 48 2.13 13.14 8.87
CA ALA A 48 3.03 13.54 7.80
C ALA A 48 3.42 12.36 6.88
N LEU A 49 3.66 11.17 7.45
CA LEU A 49 3.95 9.96 6.69
C LEU A 49 2.72 9.49 5.88
N ALA A 50 1.54 9.45 6.50
CA ALA A 50 0.29 9.15 5.79
C ALA A 50 -0.01 10.18 4.70
N ALA A 51 0.31 11.45 4.96
CA ALA A 51 0.23 12.52 3.99
C ALA A 51 1.12 12.28 2.77
N LYS A 52 2.39 11.97 3.00
CA LYS A 52 3.33 11.65 1.93
C LYS A 52 2.90 10.44 1.13
N ARG A 53 2.38 9.40 1.79
CA ARG A 53 1.83 8.21 1.11
C ARG A 53 0.68 8.59 0.18
N ALA A 54 -0.25 9.43 0.62
CA ALA A 54 -1.35 9.91 -0.23
C ALA A 54 -0.80 10.62 -1.48
N ASP A 55 0.19 11.51 -1.32
CA ASP A 55 0.75 12.24 -2.45
C ASP A 55 1.47 11.33 -3.45
N VAL A 56 2.15 10.28 -2.97
CA VAL A 56 2.79 9.30 -3.86
C VAL A 56 1.75 8.39 -4.52
N VAL A 57 0.71 7.97 -3.80
CA VAL A 57 -0.40 7.18 -4.38
C VAL A 57 -1.12 7.96 -5.47
N ALA A 58 -1.43 9.23 -5.24
CA ALA A 58 -2.04 10.12 -6.24
C ALA A 58 -1.17 10.23 -7.51
N LYS A 59 0.15 10.11 -7.41
CA LYS A 59 1.04 10.11 -8.58
C LYS A 59 1.04 8.79 -9.35
N VAL A 60 0.94 7.65 -8.66
CA VAL A 60 0.96 6.33 -9.32
C VAL A 60 -0.42 5.85 -9.77
N ALA A 61 -1.48 6.46 -9.23
CA ALA A 61 -2.88 6.18 -9.49
C ALA A 61 -3.69 7.51 -9.51
N PRO A 62 -3.45 8.37 -10.52
CA PRO A 62 -4.05 9.70 -10.62
C PRO A 62 -5.57 9.68 -10.74
N GLU A 63 -6.15 8.57 -11.21
CA GLU A 63 -7.60 8.44 -11.34
C GLU A 63 -8.28 8.36 -9.97
N LEU A 64 -7.57 7.97 -8.90
CA LEU A 64 -8.16 7.90 -7.56
C LEU A 64 -8.60 9.27 -7.02
N PRO A 65 -7.74 10.32 -7.05
CA PRO A 65 -8.16 11.69 -6.81
C PRO A 65 -9.28 12.19 -7.73
N GLU A 66 -9.28 11.81 -9.01
CA GLU A 66 -10.31 12.22 -9.98
C GLU A 66 -11.67 11.64 -9.59
N ILE A 67 -11.73 10.33 -9.30
CA ILE A 67 -12.95 9.62 -8.91
C ILE A 67 -13.47 10.08 -7.53
N LEU A 68 -12.57 10.28 -6.58
CA LEU A 68 -12.93 10.56 -5.17
C LEU A 68 -13.04 12.05 -4.86
N GLY A 69 -12.55 12.91 -5.75
CA GLY A 69 -12.55 14.36 -5.61
C GLY A 69 -11.93 14.84 -4.30
N ALA A 70 -12.55 15.87 -3.70
CA ALA A 70 -12.10 16.49 -2.47
C ALA A 70 -12.00 15.52 -1.27
N ASP A 71 -12.73 14.40 -1.31
CA ASP A 71 -12.70 13.41 -0.23
C ASP A 71 -11.47 12.48 -0.28
N TYR A 72 -10.75 12.41 -1.40
CA TYR A 72 -9.59 11.54 -1.59
C TYR A 72 -8.63 11.63 -0.40
N ARG A 73 -8.22 12.87 -0.09
CA ARG A 73 -7.19 13.15 0.91
C ARG A 73 -7.61 12.65 2.30
N ARG A 74 -8.83 13.01 2.71
CA ARG A 74 -9.40 12.65 4.01
C ARG A 74 -9.51 11.12 4.15
N ARG A 75 -10.12 10.47 3.15
CA ARG A 75 -10.32 9.00 3.14
C ARG A 75 -8.99 8.24 3.14
N PHE A 76 -8.00 8.72 2.39
CA PHE A 76 -6.69 8.09 2.37
C PHE A 76 -5.99 8.18 3.73
N LEU A 77 -6.06 9.34 4.40
CA LEU A 77 -5.49 9.51 5.73
C LEU A 77 -6.16 8.59 6.76
N GLU A 78 -7.49 8.46 6.72
CA GLU A 78 -8.24 7.53 7.58
C GLU A 78 -7.82 6.07 7.33
N TYR A 79 -7.68 5.68 6.06
CA TYR A 79 -7.19 4.34 5.67
C TYR A 79 -5.76 4.08 6.17
N ALA A 80 -4.84 5.02 5.93
CA ALA A 80 -3.42 4.85 6.19
C ALA A 80 -3.06 4.89 7.69
N ALA A 81 -3.86 5.57 8.51
CA ALA A 81 -3.62 5.72 9.95
C ALA A 81 -3.58 4.39 10.73
N ARG A 82 -4.17 3.33 10.17
CA ARG A 82 -4.28 2.01 10.83
C ARG A 82 -3.72 0.87 10.00
N ARG A 83 -3.07 1.17 8.86
CA ARG A 83 -2.66 0.16 7.88
C ARG A 83 -1.25 0.44 7.35
N PRO A 84 -0.24 -0.35 7.78
CA PRO A 84 1.09 -0.26 7.22
C PRO A 84 1.09 -0.68 5.75
N MET A 85 2.00 -0.11 4.96
CA MET A 85 2.15 -0.45 3.54
C MET A 85 3.01 -1.71 3.39
N THR A 86 2.50 -2.75 2.73
CA THR A 86 3.16 -4.08 2.64
C THR A 86 3.61 -4.49 1.23
N GLY A 87 3.14 -3.82 0.17
CA GLY A 87 3.33 -4.27 -1.22
C GLY A 87 3.70 -3.17 -2.22
N GLY A 88 4.20 -2.03 -1.73
CA GLY A 88 4.51 -0.84 -2.55
C GLY A 88 3.28 -0.03 -2.95
N TYR A 89 3.50 1.09 -3.64
CA TYR A 89 2.46 2.12 -3.85
C TYR A 89 1.31 1.69 -4.77
N ARG A 90 1.58 0.89 -5.82
CA ARG A 90 0.52 0.37 -6.70
C ARG A 90 -0.41 -0.60 -5.95
N HIS A 91 0.18 -1.48 -5.12
CA HIS A 91 -0.60 -2.36 -4.25
C HIS A 91 -1.38 -1.56 -3.21
N ASP A 92 -0.78 -0.53 -2.61
CA ASP A 92 -1.45 0.33 -1.62
C ASP A 92 -2.65 1.07 -2.23
N ALA A 93 -2.54 1.52 -3.48
CA ALA A 93 -3.65 2.11 -4.23
C ALA A 93 -4.82 1.12 -4.41
N LEU A 94 -4.51 -0.13 -4.79
CA LEU A 94 -5.50 -1.19 -4.95
C LEU A 94 -6.16 -1.58 -3.61
N ALA A 95 -5.37 -1.67 -2.55
CA ALA A 95 -5.85 -1.98 -1.21
C ALA A 95 -6.74 -0.85 -0.65
N PHE A 96 -6.37 0.41 -0.90
CA PHE A 96 -7.19 1.56 -0.54
C PHE A 96 -8.53 1.57 -1.28
N ALA A 97 -8.53 1.40 -2.61
CA ALA A 97 -9.75 1.32 -3.39
C ALA A 97 -10.65 0.17 -2.92
N ARG A 98 -10.05 -1.01 -2.68
CA ARG A 98 -10.77 -2.16 -2.13
C ARG A 98 -11.42 -1.84 -0.78
N HIS A 99 -10.67 -1.21 0.12
CA HIS A 99 -11.17 -0.81 1.43
C HIS A 99 -12.39 0.11 1.34
N LEU A 100 -12.38 1.08 0.41
CA LEU A 100 -13.53 1.96 0.22
C LEU A 100 -14.75 1.19 -0.31
N LEU A 101 -14.54 0.33 -1.31
CA LEU A 101 -15.61 -0.49 -1.89
C LEU A 101 -16.26 -1.41 -0.85
N ASP A 102 -15.45 -2.07 -0.02
CA ASP A 102 -15.93 -2.92 1.08
C ASP A 102 -16.71 -2.12 2.13
N ALA A 103 -16.36 -0.84 2.34
CA ALA A 103 -17.08 0.08 3.21
C ALA A 103 -18.29 0.76 2.54
N GLY A 104 -18.65 0.38 1.31
CA GLY A 104 -19.73 0.99 0.55
C GLY A 104 -19.49 2.46 0.19
N ARG A 105 -18.23 2.90 0.13
CA ARG A 105 -17.80 4.26 -0.24
C ARG A 105 -17.22 4.32 -1.65
N PRO A 106 -17.24 5.50 -2.31
CA PRO A 106 -17.94 6.73 -1.92
C PRO A 106 -19.48 6.57 -1.90
N ALA A 107 -20.17 7.51 -1.24
CA ALA A 107 -21.64 7.46 -1.13
C ALA A 107 -22.33 7.68 -2.48
N ASP A 108 -21.72 8.47 -3.36
CA ASP A 108 -22.18 8.63 -4.72
C ASP A 108 -22.11 7.29 -5.49
N PRO A 109 -23.24 6.78 -5.99
CA PRO A 109 -23.26 5.55 -6.79
C PRO A 109 -22.44 5.63 -8.07
N GLY A 110 -22.31 6.82 -8.69
CA GLY A 110 -21.52 7.03 -9.91
C GLY A 110 -20.03 6.77 -9.68
N ALA A 111 -19.43 7.56 -8.80
CA ALA A 111 -18.03 7.43 -8.39
C ALA A 111 -17.72 6.03 -7.82
N ARG A 112 -18.67 5.40 -7.13
CA ARG A 112 -18.48 4.02 -6.62
C ARG A 112 -18.43 2.99 -7.74
N ARG A 113 -19.23 3.13 -8.81
CA ARG A 113 -19.14 2.25 -9.98
C ARG A 113 -17.82 2.43 -10.72
N GLU A 114 -17.39 3.68 -10.88
CA GLU A 114 -16.12 4.03 -11.53
C GLU A 114 -14.93 3.49 -10.74
N LEU A 115 -14.90 3.68 -9.42
CA LEU A 115 -13.89 3.09 -8.53
C LEU A 115 -13.84 1.56 -8.63
N ALA A 116 -15.01 0.92 -8.69
CA ALA A 116 -15.10 -0.54 -8.83
C ALA A 116 -14.56 -1.02 -10.18
N GLN A 117 -14.80 -0.27 -11.26
CA GLN A 117 -14.23 -0.55 -12.57
C GLN A 117 -12.71 -0.39 -12.57
N TRP A 118 -12.20 0.76 -12.11
CA TRP A 118 -10.76 1.04 -11.97
C TRP A 118 -10.04 -0.08 -11.21
N TRP A 119 -10.63 -0.54 -10.10
CA TRP A 119 -10.08 -1.62 -9.29
C TRP A 119 -10.06 -2.97 -10.01
N ARG A 120 -11.14 -3.32 -10.71
CA ARG A 120 -11.22 -4.59 -11.47
C ARG A 120 -10.21 -4.65 -12.61
N GLU A 121 -10.01 -3.54 -13.32
CA GLU A 121 -9.07 -3.47 -14.44
C GLU A 121 -7.62 -3.69 -13.99
N ARG A 122 -7.25 -3.14 -12.83
CA ARG A 122 -5.86 -3.18 -12.31
C ARG A 122 -5.56 -4.37 -11.39
N ARG A 123 -6.57 -4.97 -10.74
CA ARG A 123 -6.37 -6.20 -9.96
C ARG A 123 -6.15 -7.43 -10.84
N SER A 124 -6.68 -7.39 -12.06
CA SER A 124 -6.61 -8.51 -12.99
C SER A 124 -5.19 -8.58 -13.53
N PRO A 125 -4.54 -9.77 -13.56
CA PRO A 125 -3.34 -9.93 -14.36
C PRO A 125 -3.64 -9.42 -15.76
N ALA A 126 -2.79 -8.54 -16.31
CA ALA A 126 -3.01 -7.92 -17.61
C ALA A 126 -3.58 -8.94 -18.59
N PRO A 127 -4.73 -8.66 -19.25
CA PRO A 127 -5.35 -9.65 -20.12
C PRO A 127 -4.32 -10.06 -21.17
N HIS A 128 -4.21 -11.37 -21.36
CA HIS A 128 -3.24 -12.05 -22.21
C HIS A 128 -3.39 -11.73 -23.72
N ARG A 129 -3.72 -10.50 -24.12
CA ARG A 129 -3.79 -10.07 -25.52
C ARG A 129 -2.47 -10.31 -26.27
N THR A 130 -1.35 -10.43 -25.55
CA THR A 130 -0.06 -10.81 -26.12
C THR A 130 0.02 -12.30 -26.48
N ARG A 131 -0.72 -13.20 -25.83
CA ARG A 131 -0.72 -14.64 -26.16
C ARG A 131 -1.53 -14.97 -27.42
N GLU A 132 -2.54 -14.17 -27.76
CA GLU A 132 -3.35 -14.40 -28.97
C GLU A 132 -2.59 -13.97 -30.24
N LEU A 133 -1.84 -12.87 -30.16
CA LEU A 133 -0.93 -12.44 -31.23
C LEU A 133 0.24 -13.43 -31.44
N LEU A 134 0.77 -14.01 -30.36
CA LEU A 134 1.83 -15.03 -30.45
C LEU A 134 1.32 -16.39 -30.95
N ARG A 135 0.03 -16.74 -30.77
CA ARG A 135 -0.57 -17.94 -31.39
C ARG A 135 -0.83 -17.77 -32.88
N ARG A 136 -1.13 -16.54 -33.35
CA ARG A 136 -1.28 -16.24 -34.79
C ARG A 136 0.04 -16.20 -35.56
N ALA A 137 1.16 -15.92 -34.90
CA ALA A 137 2.49 -16.01 -35.51
C ALA A 137 2.97 -17.46 -35.76
N ARG A 138 2.46 -18.44 -34.99
CA ARG A 138 2.83 -19.86 -35.14
C ARG A 138 2.12 -20.61 -36.28
N GLY A 139 1.12 -20.00 -36.92
CA GLY A 139 0.40 -20.60 -38.06
C GLY A 139 1.01 -20.29 -39.43
N VAL A 140 1.98 -19.37 -39.53
CA VAL A 140 2.47 -18.85 -40.82
C VAL A 140 3.82 -19.49 -41.25
N LEU A 141 4.53 -20.17 -40.35
CA LEU A 141 5.85 -20.77 -40.65
C LEU A 141 5.82 -22.30 -40.90
N GLY A 142 4.64 -22.91 -41.08
CA GLY A 142 4.46 -24.37 -41.18
C GLY A 142 3.90 -24.90 -42.51
N ARG A 143 3.99 -24.15 -43.61
CA ARG A 143 3.65 -24.67 -44.95
C ARG A 143 4.71 -24.27 -45.97
N GLY A 144 5.67 -25.16 -46.18
CA GLY A 144 6.71 -24.97 -47.20
C GLY A 144 7.82 -26.00 -47.14
N ALA A 145 7.48 -27.28 -47.30
CA ALA A 145 8.43 -28.30 -47.75
C ALA A 145 7.62 -29.42 -48.41
N ARG A 146 7.56 -29.38 -49.74
CA ARG A 146 7.42 -30.58 -50.58
C ARG A 146 8.83 -30.90 -51.07
#